data_AF-A0A518BH77-F1
#
_entry.id   AF-A0A518BH77-F1
#
_cell.length_a   1.000
_cell.length_b   1.000
_cell.length_c   1.000
_cell.angle_alpha   90.00
_cell.angle_beta   90.00
_cell.angle_gamma   90.00
#
_symmetry.space_group_name_H-M   'P 1'
#
loop_
_entity.id
_entity.type
_entity.pdbx_description
1 polymer ?
#
loop_
_entity_poly.entity_id
_entity_poly.type
_entity_poly.pdbx_seq_one_letter_code
_entity_poly.pdbx_strand_id
1 'polypeptide(L)'
;MLAERRIEGLRVSDPWALSHEGELVALAPGRQEILLLDSGLEREVSLAFGALFTGTTCAVHFVGLTAGRQVGGGAIAWPSTAYAAELLAWDLFLGLALVFAAAAMDAAWLGARRALVASGVLCLAGTAGPAVGDMGLQRVGVLGYAVVLPLAALLLARGFAGGRGVAAADSRPRLIERGIEPELRSARLNQRARE
;
A
#
# COMPACT_ATOMS: atom_id res chain seq x y z
N MET A 1 -64.45 -25.36 -16.24
CA MET A 1 -64.55 -26.62 -17.00
C MET A 1 -64.09 -26.32 -18.43
N LEU A 2 -62.88 -26.79 -18.81
CA LEU A 2 -62.33 -27.03 -20.17
C LEU A 2 -62.32 -25.86 -21.20
N ALA A 3 -61.32 -25.63 -22.06
CA ALA A 3 -60.01 -26.21 -22.38
C ALA A 3 -59.35 -25.31 -23.46
N GLU A 4 -58.01 -25.26 -23.55
CA GLU A 4 -57.22 -25.61 -24.76
C GLU A 4 -55.75 -25.09 -24.79
N ARG A 5 -54.82 -26.05 -25.03
CA ARG A 5 -53.57 -26.04 -25.87
C ARG A 5 -52.39 -25.11 -25.47
N ARG A 6 -51.22 -25.64 -25.07
CA ARG A 6 -50.12 -26.34 -25.80
C ARG A 6 -49.03 -25.36 -26.32
N ILE A 7 -47.83 -25.41 -25.73
CA ILE A 7 -46.49 -25.32 -26.38
C ILE A 7 -45.55 -26.20 -25.53
N GLU A 8 -45.19 -27.42 -25.94
CA GLU A 8 -44.02 -27.78 -26.76
C GLU A 8 -42.64 -27.49 -26.14
N GLY A 9 -42.08 -28.53 -25.53
CA GLY A 9 -40.69 -28.98 -25.62
C GLY A 9 -39.55 -27.94 -25.64
N LEU A 10 -38.86 -27.83 -24.50
CA LEU A 10 -37.40 -27.86 -24.49
C LEU A 10 -36.95 -28.88 -23.43
N ARG A 11 -36.54 -30.07 -23.90
CA ARG A 11 -35.58 -30.89 -23.15
C ARG A 11 -34.24 -30.19 -23.30
N VAL A 12 -33.85 -29.43 -22.28
CA VAL A 12 -32.44 -29.13 -22.06
C VAL A 12 -31.87 -30.28 -21.24
N SER A 13 -31.29 -31.25 -21.95
CA SER A 13 -30.32 -32.17 -21.38
C SER A 13 -29.00 -31.42 -21.25
N ASP A 14 -28.72 -30.88 -20.07
CA ASP A 14 -27.40 -30.33 -19.73
C ASP A 14 -26.55 -31.41 -19.04
N PRO A 15 -25.44 -31.88 -19.66
CA PRO A 15 -24.52 -32.85 -19.06
C PRO A 15 -23.64 -32.29 -17.93
N TRP A 16 -23.88 -31.05 -17.49
CA TRP A 16 -22.99 -30.31 -16.60
C TRP A 16 -23.62 -30.02 -15.23
N ALA A 17 -24.76 -30.66 -14.93
CA ALA A 17 -25.57 -30.39 -13.74
C ALA A 17 -24.98 -30.92 -12.42
N LEU A 18 -23.81 -31.58 -12.38
CA LEU A 18 -23.16 -31.99 -11.13
C LEU A 18 -21.64 -32.12 -11.35
N SER A 19 -20.83 -31.15 -10.89
CA SER A 19 -19.57 -31.54 -10.22
C SER A 19 -18.81 -30.50 -9.41
N HIS A 20 -18.76 -29.17 -9.65
CA HIS A 20 -17.71 -28.37 -8.96
C HIS A 20 -17.97 -26.89 -8.59
N GLU A 21 -19.20 -26.45 -8.28
CA GLU A 21 -19.43 -25.02 -7.95
C GLU A 21 -20.15 -24.78 -6.59
N GLY A 22 -20.22 -25.80 -5.72
CA GLY A 22 -20.97 -25.73 -4.46
C GLY A 22 -20.17 -25.53 -3.16
N GLU A 23 -18.84 -25.60 -3.18
CA GLU A 23 -18.03 -25.67 -1.93
C GLU A 23 -17.08 -24.48 -1.67
N LEU A 24 -17.02 -23.47 -2.55
CA LEU A 24 -16.09 -22.33 -2.35
C LEU A 24 -16.66 -21.14 -1.56
N VAL A 25 -17.92 -21.19 -1.11
CA VAL A 25 -18.57 -20.04 -0.44
C VAL A 25 -18.66 -20.21 1.09
N ALA A 26 -18.34 -21.38 1.65
CA ALA A 26 -18.51 -21.65 3.09
C ALA A 26 -17.21 -21.74 3.91
N LEU A 27 -16.03 -21.58 3.30
CA LEU A 27 -14.73 -21.88 3.95
C LEU A 27 -13.71 -20.74 3.81
N ALA A 28 -14.11 -19.50 4.12
CA ALA A 28 -13.16 -18.39 4.23
C ALA A 28 -13.44 -17.35 5.35
N PRO A 29 -13.82 -17.71 6.59
CA PRO A 29 -13.63 -16.79 7.71
C PRO A 29 -12.13 -16.53 7.99
N GLY A 30 -11.24 -17.48 7.68
CA GLY A 30 -9.78 -17.35 7.95
C GLY A 30 -8.98 -16.53 6.91
N ARG A 31 -9.54 -16.23 5.74
CA ARG A 31 -8.82 -15.45 4.70
C ARG A 31 -8.90 -13.94 4.92
N GLN A 32 -9.90 -13.48 5.68
CA GLN A 32 -10.05 -12.06 6.02
C GLN A 32 -9.17 -11.67 7.21
N GLU A 33 -8.93 -12.56 8.17
CA GLU A 33 -7.98 -12.31 9.27
C GLU A 33 -6.53 -12.21 8.77
N ILE A 34 -6.10 -13.07 7.83
CA ILE A 34 -4.76 -12.98 7.22
C ILE A 34 -4.59 -11.68 6.44
N LEU A 35 -5.61 -11.25 5.68
CA LEU A 35 -5.56 -10.00 4.91
C LEU A 35 -5.59 -8.74 5.81
N LEU A 36 -6.27 -8.82 6.96
CA LEU A 36 -6.29 -7.73 7.96
C LEU A 36 -4.96 -7.64 8.71
N LEU A 37 -4.34 -8.77 9.05
CA LEU A 37 -2.98 -8.84 9.60
C LEU A 37 -1.93 -8.26 8.63
N ASP A 38 -2.08 -8.51 7.33
CA ASP A 38 -1.15 -8.04 6.28
C ASP A 38 -1.11 -6.50 6.18
N SER A 39 -2.28 -5.86 6.26
CA SER A 39 -2.40 -4.39 6.12
C SER A 39 -1.73 -3.57 7.23
N GLY A 40 -1.55 -4.16 8.42
CA GLY A 40 -0.82 -3.53 9.53
C GLY A 40 0.69 -3.60 9.33
N LEU A 41 1.19 -4.75 8.89
CA LEU A 41 2.61 -5.01 8.68
C LEU A 41 3.20 -4.08 7.61
N GLU A 42 2.51 -3.88 6.48
CA GLU A 42 2.97 -2.97 5.41
C GLU A 42 3.20 -1.54 5.93
N ARG A 43 2.31 -1.06 6.82
CA ARG A 43 2.42 0.27 7.44
C ARG A 43 3.63 0.35 8.35
N GLU A 44 3.79 -0.64 9.22
CA GLU A 44 4.92 -0.69 10.16
C GLU A 44 6.26 -0.78 9.41
N VAL A 45 6.34 -1.63 8.39
CA VAL A 45 7.53 -1.76 7.54
C VAL A 45 7.82 -0.45 6.80
N SER A 46 6.80 0.21 6.24
CA SER A 46 6.97 1.52 5.62
C SER A 46 7.54 2.56 6.59
N LEU A 47 7.00 2.63 7.81
CA LEU A 47 7.46 3.54 8.85
C LEU A 47 8.89 3.21 9.32
N ALA A 48 9.22 1.94 9.47
CA ALA A 48 10.56 1.49 9.86
C ALA A 48 11.60 1.94 8.82
N PHE A 49 11.35 1.69 7.53
CA PHE A 49 12.23 2.17 6.46
C PHE A 49 12.27 3.69 6.35
N GLY A 50 11.14 4.37 6.56
CA GLY A 50 11.09 5.84 6.62
C GLY A 50 11.92 6.43 7.76
N ALA A 51 11.91 5.77 8.92
CA ALA A 51 12.74 6.14 10.06
C ALA A 51 14.23 5.90 9.78
N LEU A 52 14.59 4.77 9.17
CA LEU A 52 15.96 4.47 8.72
C LEU A 52 16.46 5.49 7.70
N PHE A 53 15.64 5.83 6.70
CA PHE A 53 15.94 6.86 5.70
C PHE A 53 16.24 8.21 6.37
N THR A 54 15.32 8.68 7.21
CA THR A 54 15.44 9.97 7.89
C THR A 54 16.65 10.00 8.83
N GLY A 55 16.82 8.95 9.64
CA GLY A 55 17.94 8.84 10.57
C GLY A 55 19.29 8.83 9.85
N THR A 56 19.41 8.08 8.76
CA THR A 56 20.64 8.01 7.96
C THR A 56 20.98 9.37 7.35
N THR A 57 20.01 10.02 6.72
CA THR A 57 20.18 11.35 6.10
C THR A 57 20.58 12.41 7.13
N CYS A 58 19.90 12.43 8.28
CA CYS A 58 20.25 13.32 9.38
C CYS A 58 21.67 13.06 9.88
N ALA A 59 22.06 11.80 10.06
CA ALA A 59 23.40 11.44 10.52
C ALA A 59 24.50 11.88 9.53
N VAL A 60 24.33 11.58 8.24
CA VAL A 60 25.32 11.95 7.21
C VAL A 60 25.45 13.47 7.11
N HIS A 61 24.34 14.21 7.06
CA HIS A 61 24.40 15.67 7.02
C HIS A 61 24.96 16.28 8.31
N PHE A 62 24.57 15.75 9.48
CA PHE A 62 25.13 16.22 10.75
C PHE A 62 26.66 16.04 10.77
N VAL A 63 27.15 14.83 10.46
CA VAL A 63 28.59 14.55 10.43
C VAL A 63 29.31 15.38 9.37
N GLY A 64 28.75 15.47 8.16
CA GLY A 64 29.33 16.23 7.06
C GLY A 64 29.42 17.73 7.34
N LEU A 65 28.37 18.32 7.93
CA LEU A 65 28.32 19.74 8.26
C LEU A 65 29.12 20.09 9.52
N THR A 66 29.32 19.15 10.43
CA THR A 66 30.08 19.36 11.67
C THR A 66 31.52 18.86 11.50
N ALA A 67 31.78 17.60 11.82
CA ALA A 67 33.10 16.98 11.83
C ALA A 67 33.80 17.05 10.46
N GLY A 68 33.06 16.81 9.37
CA GLY A 68 33.58 16.87 8.00
C GLY A 68 34.20 18.23 7.68
N ARG A 69 33.49 19.32 7.98
CA ARG A 69 34.00 20.68 7.80
C ARG A 69 35.19 21.01 8.68
N GLN A 70 35.24 20.51 9.92
CA GLN A 70 36.37 20.76 10.82
C GLN A 70 37.69 20.17 10.29
N VAL A 71 37.63 19.08 9.53
CA VAL A 71 38.81 18.43 8.94
C VAL A 71 39.06 18.87 7.49
N GLY A 72 38.38 19.91 7.00
CA GLY A 72 38.52 20.41 5.63
C GLY A 72 37.88 19.51 4.55
N GLY A 73 37.08 18.52 4.94
CA GLY A 73 36.32 17.67 4.03
C GLY A 73 34.99 18.32 3.63
N GLY A 74 34.79 18.57 2.33
CA GLY A 74 33.57 19.24 1.85
C GLY A 74 32.90 18.60 0.63
N ALA A 75 33.64 17.84 -0.18
CA ALA A 75 33.10 17.20 -1.37
C ALA A 75 32.88 15.70 -1.13
N ILE A 76 31.61 15.27 -1.26
CA ILE A 76 31.24 13.86 -1.27
C ILE A 76 31.34 13.38 -2.73
N ALA A 77 32.24 12.45 -3.00
CA ALA A 77 32.42 11.85 -4.32
C ALA A 77 32.30 10.32 -4.22
N TRP A 78 31.90 9.68 -5.31
CA TRP A 78 32.00 8.24 -5.45
C TRP A 78 33.45 7.85 -5.78
N PRO A 79 34.02 6.79 -5.16
CA PRO A 79 33.49 5.99 -4.06
C PRO A 79 33.88 6.55 -2.69
N SER A 80 32.90 6.83 -1.82
CA SER A 80 33.14 7.19 -0.42
C SER A 80 32.05 6.62 0.49
N THR A 81 32.37 6.41 1.77
CA THR A 81 31.43 5.89 2.77
C THR A 81 30.24 6.82 2.98
N ALA A 82 30.49 8.14 3.04
CA ALA A 82 29.44 9.15 3.12
C ALA A 82 28.51 9.08 1.91
N TYR A 83 29.05 8.94 0.70
CA TYR A 83 28.21 8.83 -0.49
C TYR A 83 27.44 7.50 -0.55
N ALA A 84 28.06 6.40 -0.13
CA ALA A 84 27.38 5.11 -0.03
C ALA A 84 26.21 5.15 0.96
N ALA A 85 26.36 5.86 2.08
CA ALA A 85 25.29 6.05 3.06
C ALA A 85 24.14 6.91 2.49
N GLU A 86 24.45 7.96 1.72
CA GLU A 86 23.43 8.73 0.99
C GLU A 86 22.67 7.84 0.00
N LEU A 87 23.38 7.04 -0.80
CA LEU A 87 22.74 6.13 -1.76
C LEU A 87 21.89 5.07 -1.05
N LEU A 88 22.36 4.51 0.07
CA LEU A 88 21.59 3.58 0.89
C LEU A 88 20.29 4.22 1.41
N ALA A 89 20.35 5.48 1.85
CA ALA A 89 19.19 6.22 2.32
C ALA A 89 18.20 6.47 1.18
N TRP A 90 18.64 7.15 0.11
CA TRP A 90 17.78 7.68 -0.94
C TRP A 90 17.31 6.62 -1.96
N ASP A 91 18.13 5.62 -2.27
CA ASP A 91 17.79 4.63 -3.30
C ASP A 91 17.15 3.38 -2.66
N LEU A 92 17.67 2.90 -1.52
CA LEU A 92 17.15 1.68 -0.87
C LEU A 92 16.06 1.97 0.18
N PHE A 93 16.39 2.68 1.27
CA PHE A 93 15.45 2.85 2.38
C PHE A 93 14.22 3.66 1.98
N LEU A 94 14.41 4.78 1.29
CA LEU A 94 13.29 5.55 0.74
C LEU A 94 12.51 4.72 -0.28
N GLY A 95 13.20 4.00 -1.18
CA GLY A 95 12.55 3.15 -2.18
C GLY A 95 11.60 2.11 -1.57
N LEU A 96 12.09 1.36 -0.56
CA LEU A 96 11.29 0.38 0.18
C LEU A 96 10.15 1.07 0.96
N ALA A 97 10.44 2.16 1.66
CA ALA A 97 9.41 2.90 2.42
C ALA A 97 8.23 3.30 1.53
N LEU A 98 8.49 3.77 0.31
CA LEU A 98 7.46 4.20 -0.65
C LEU A 98 6.66 3.03 -1.23
N VAL A 99 7.31 1.92 -1.55
CA VAL A 99 6.62 0.72 -2.05
C VAL A 99 5.68 0.15 -0.99
N PHE A 100 6.14 0.01 0.25
CA PHE A 100 5.30 -0.45 1.37
C PHE A 100 4.23 0.58 1.74
N ALA A 101 4.53 1.88 1.70
CA ALA A 101 3.54 2.93 1.89
C ALA A 101 2.39 2.76 0.88
N ALA A 102 2.73 2.55 -0.39
CA ALA A 102 1.76 2.35 -1.46
C ALA A 102 0.94 1.07 -1.27
N ALA A 103 1.57 -0.02 -0.81
CA ALA A 103 0.86 -1.27 -0.52
C ALA A 103 -0.23 -1.06 0.55
N ALA A 104 0.11 -0.31 1.61
CA ALA A 104 -0.78 0.01 2.71
C ALA A 104 -1.92 1.01 2.42
N MET A 105 -1.95 1.61 1.22
CA MET A 105 -2.97 2.59 0.82
C MET A 105 -4.26 1.94 0.34
N ASP A 106 -5.40 2.50 0.74
CA ASP A 106 -6.70 2.09 0.23
C ASP A 106 -6.85 2.35 -1.29
N ALA A 107 -7.68 1.55 -1.97
CA ALA A 107 -7.90 1.62 -3.42
C ALA A 107 -8.40 2.98 -3.92
N ALA A 108 -9.04 3.78 -3.06
CA ALA A 108 -9.47 5.15 -3.35
C ALA A 108 -8.32 6.10 -3.73
N TRP A 109 -7.08 5.71 -3.45
CA TRP A 109 -5.87 6.49 -3.69
C TRP A 109 -5.04 5.99 -4.88
N LEU A 110 -5.65 5.29 -5.83
CA LEU A 110 -4.95 4.61 -6.93
C LEU A 110 -3.89 5.48 -7.66
N GLY A 111 -4.18 6.76 -7.90
CA GLY A 111 -3.22 7.67 -8.53
C GLY A 111 -1.97 7.94 -7.68
N ALA A 112 -2.15 8.25 -6.40
CA ALA A 112 -1.04 8.45 -5.46
C ALA A 112 -0.28 7.14 -5.22
N ARG A 113 -1.00 6.03 -5.08
CA ARG A 113 -0.43 4.69 -4.93
C ARG A 113 0.49 4.32 -6.08
N ARG A 114 0.04 4.52 -7.33
CA ARG A 114 0.87 4.27 -8.54
C ARG A 114 2.09 5.18 -8.59
N ALA A 115 1.94 6.45 -8.23
CA ALA A 115 3.05 7.39 -8.20
C ALA A 115 4.10 7.02 -7.14
N LEU A 116 3.67 6.58 -5.95
CA LEU A 116 4.55 6.08 -4.90
C LEU A 116 5.28 4.80 -5.32
N VAL A 117 4.59 3.83 -5.94
CA VAL A 117 5.23 2.62 -6.49
C VAL A 117 6.25 3.00 -7.56
N ALA A 118 5.88 3.86 -8.51
CA ALA A 118 6.79 4.29 -9.57
C ALA A 118 8.04 4.98 -8.99
N SER A 119 7.85 5.90 -8.03
CA SER A 119 8.95 6.56 -7.33
C SER A 119 9.84 5.56 -6.60
N GLY A 120 9.24 4.64 -5.83
CA GLY A 120 9.99 3.65 -5.05
C GLY A 120 10.77 2.68 -5.92
N VAL A 121 10.16 2.18 -7.01
CA VAL A 121 10.84 1.30 -7.98
C VAL A 121 11.99 2.01 -8.67
N LEU A 122 11.83 3.28 -9.06
CA LEU A 122 12.91 4.07 -9.65
C LEU A 122 14.07 4.26 -8.66
N CYS A 123 13.80 4.61 -7.41
CA CYS A 123 14.79 4.66 -6.32
C CYS A 123 15.55 3.33 -6.22
N LEU A 124 14.83 2.20 -6.12
CA LEU A 124 15.45 0.88 -6.01
C LEU A 124 16.30 0.52 -7.24
N ALA A 125 15.85 0.87 -8.44
CA ALA A 125 16.62 0.69 -9.66
C ALA A 125 17.94 1.49 -9.64
N GLY A 126 17.97 2.66 -8.98
CA GLY A 126 19.18 3.47 -8.78
C GLY A 126 20.30 2.72 -8.05
N THR A 127 19.96 1.79 -7.14
CA THR A 127 20.93 0.96 -6.41
C THR A 127 21.79 0.08 -7.31
N ALA A 128 21.32 -0.22 -8.53
CA ALA A 128 22.08 -0.99 -9.50
C ALA A 128 23.35 -0.25 -9.96
N GLY A 129 23.29 1.09 -10.07
CA GLY A 129 24.42 1.89 -10.56
C GLY A 129 25.70 1.71 -9.75
N PRO A 130 25.67 1.93 -8.42
CA PRO A 130 26.81 1.67 -7.54
C PRO A 130 27.29 0.21 -7.58
N ALA A 131 26.36 -0.75 -7.70
CA ALA A 131 26.69 -2.18 -7.74
C ALA A 131 27.48 -2.58 -9.00
N VAL A 132 27.21 -1.94 -10.15
CA VAL A 132 27.94 -2.18 -11.41
C VAL A 132 29.04 -1.15 -11.68
N GLY A 133 29.25 -0.18 -10.79
CA GLY A 133 30.22 0.90 -10.95
C GLY A 133 29.83 1.98 -11.95
N ASP A 134 28.58 2.01 -12.41
CA ASP A 134 28.05 3.01 -13.34
C ASP A 134 27.07 3.96 -12.64
N MET A 135 27.59 5.13 -12.27
CA MET A 135 26.79 6.20 -11.62
C MET A 135 25.80 6.87 -12.59
N GLY A 136 25.84 6.57 -13.89
CA GLY A 136 24.80 6.95 -14.84
C GLY A 136 23.47 6.27 -14.52
N LEU A 137 23.50 4.98 -14.15
CA LEU A 137 22.30 4.23 -13.74
C LEU A 137 21.71 4.76 -12.44
N GLN A 138 22.55 5.27 -11.53
CA GLN A 138 22.10 5.89 -10.28
C GLN A 138 21.17 7.09 -10.53
N ARG A 139 21.29 7.79 -11.67
CA ARG A 139 20.41 8.91 -12.02
C ARG A 139 18.94 8.49 -12.20
N VAL A 140 18.68 7.21 -12.45
CA VAL A 140 17.31 6.66 -12.46
C VAL A 140 16.68 6.76 -11.07
N GLY A 141 17.45 6.46 -10.01
CA GLY A 141 17.04 6.67 -8.62
C GLY A 141 16.75 8.14 -8.33
N VAL A 142 17.64 9.02 -8.78
CA VAL A 142 17.46 10.48 -8.68
C VAL A 142 16.15 10.93 -9.31
N LEU A 143 15.79 10.44 -10.49
CA LEU A 143 14.51 10.75 -11.12
C LEU A 143 13.32 10.35 -10.24
N GLY A 144 13.40 9.19 -9.59
CA GLY A 144 12.39 8.70 -8.65
C GLY A 144 12.11 9.71 -7.55
N TYR A 145 13.10 10.04 -6.72
CA TYR A 145 12.88 10.90 -5.56
C TYR A 145 12.86 12.41 -5.87
N ALA A 146 13.56 12.88 -6.90
CA ALA A 146 13.65 14.31 -7.20
C ALA A 146 12.46 14.82 -8.05
N VAL A 147 11.80 13.94 -8.80
CA VAL A 147 10.70 14.33 -9.70
C VAL A 147 9.41 13.58 -9.38
N VAL A 148 9.45 12.24 -9.34
CA VAL A 148 8.23 11.43 -9.20
C VAL A 148 7.65 11.53 -7.79
N LEU A 149 8.48 11.53 -6.75
CA LEU A 149 8.03 11.68 -5.36
C LEU A 149 7.29 13.02 -5.11
N PRO A 150 7.78 14.20 -5.55
CA PRO A 150 7.02 15.45 -5.50
C PRO A 150 5.65 15.37 -6.19
N LEU A 151 5.56 14.68 -7.33
CA LEU A 151 4.27 14.47 -8.01
C LEU A 151 3.33 13.59 -7.17
N ALA A 152 3.86 12.52 -6.55
CA ALA A 152 3.10 11.69 -5.63
C ALA A 152 2.58 12.49 -4.43
N ALA A 153 3.43 13.33 -3.83
CA ALA A 153 3.06 14.23 -2.74
C ALA A 153 1.94 15.21 -3.15
N LEU A 154 1.99 15.75 -4.36
CA LEU A 154 0.96 16.64 -4.89
C LEU A 154 -0.39 15.91 -5.08
N LEU A 155 -0.37 14.66 -5.55
CA LEU A 155 -1.59 13.85 -5.67
C LEU A 155 -2.21 13.53 -4.31
N LEU A 156 -1.37 13.22 -3.31
CA LEU A 156 -1.80 13.03 -1.93
C LEU A 156 -2.44 14.31 -1.38
N ALA A 157 -1.76 15.44 -1.50
CA ALA A 157 -2.25 16.74 -1.04
C ALA A 157 -3.62 17.09 -1.65
N ARG A 158 -3.79 16.87 -2.96
CA ARG A 158 -5.08 17.08 -3.64
C ARG A 158 -6.17 16.14 -3.16
N GLY A 159 -5.85 14.87 -2.90
CA GLY A 159 -6.83 13.92 -2.39
C GLY A 159 -7.29 14.27 -0.96
N PHE A 160 -6.40 14.79 -0.13
CA PHE A 160 -6.76 15.28 1.21
C PHE A 160 -7.60 16.56 1.14
N ALA A 161 -7.20 17.53 0.31
CA ALA A 161 -7.98 18.75 0.09
C ALA A 161 -9.39 18.47 -0.50
N GLY A 162 -9.52 17.43 -1.32
CA GLY A 162 -10.79 16.97 -1.87
C GLY A 162 -11.63 16.10 -0.93
N GLY A 163 -11.30 16.01 0.36
CA GLY A 163 -12.10 15.31 1.38
C GLY A 163 -12.01 13.78 1.38
N ARG A 164 -11.19 13.16 0.52
CA ARG A 164 -11.06 11.69 0.46
C ARG A 164 -10.46 11.09 1.73
N GLY A 165 -9.64 11.86 2.45
CA GLY A 165 -9.05 11.44 3.73
C GLY A 165 -10.08 11.28 4.84
N VAL A 166 -11.07 12.18 4.91
CA VAL A 166 -12.12 12.16 5.94
C VAL A 166 -13.18 11.09 5.61
N ALA A 167 -13.58 11.00 4.34
CA ALA A 167 -14.57 10.01 3.89
C ALA A 167 -14.09 8.55 4.09
N ALA A 168 -12.80 8.28 3.88
CA ALA A 168 -12.23 6.94 4.13
C ALA A 168 -12.21 6.59 5.63
N ALA A 169 -11.92 7.55 6.51
CA ALA A 169 -11.91 7.35 7.96
C ALA A 169 -13.30 7.12 8.55
N ASP A 170 -14.31 7.85 8.06
CA ASP A 170 -15.71 7.76 8.50
C ASP A 170 -16.43 6.46 8.02
N SER A 171 -15.92 5.83 6.95
CA SER A 171 -16.51 4.60 6.40
C SER A 171 -16.20 3.33 7.22
N ARG A 172 -15.07 3.29 7.94
CA ARG A 172 -14.63 2.12 8.72
C ARG A 172 -15.50 1.82 9.96
N PRO A 173 -15.88 2.79 10.82
CA PRO A 173 -16.73 2.51 11.98
C PRO A 173 -18.16 2.09 11.59
N ARG A 174 -18.72 2.65 10.50
CA ARG A 174 -20.09 2.35 10.06
C ARG A 174 -20.28 0.94 9.52
N LEU A 175 -19.23 0.33 8.96
CA LEU A 175 -19.27 -1.07 8.50
C LEU A 175 -19.26 -2.04 9.67
N ILE A 176 -18.50 -1.73 10.74
CA ILE A 176 -18.49 -2.49 11.99
C ILE A 176 -19.85 -2.35 12.69
N GLU A 177 -20.38 -1.15 12.81
CA GLU A 177 -21.73 -0.92 13.37
C GLU A 177 -22.81 -1.68 12.59
N ARG A 178 -22.81 -1.63 11.25
CA ARG A 178 -23.77 -2.38 10.42
C ARG A 178 -23.64 -3.89 10.55
N GLY A 179 -22.45 -4.42 10.82
CA GLY A 179 -22.24 -5.84 11.08
C GLY A 179 -22.79 -6.28 12.45
N ILE A 180 -22.77 -5.39 13.45
CA ILE A 180 -23.20 -5.67 14.82
C ILE A 180 -24.69 -5.33 15.03
N GLU A 181 -25.24 -4.40 14.25
CA GLU A 181 -26.66 -3.98 14.27
C GLU A 181 -27.68 -5.14 14.19
N PRO A 182 -27.53 -6.16 13.31
CA PRO A 182 -28.46 -7.29 13.26
C PRO A 182 -28.39 -8.17 14.51
N GLU A 183 -27.21 -8.41 15.08
CA GLU A 183 -27.03 -9.18 16.32
C GLU A 183 -27.66 -8.47 17.52
N LEU A 184 -27.41 -7.16 17.67
CA LEU A 184 -28.02 -6.35 18.72
C LEU A 184 -29.53 -6.25 18.57
N ARG A 185 -30.04 -6.17 17.33
CA ARG A 185 -31.48 -6.20 17.05
C ARG A 185 -32.10 -7.54 17.46
N SER A 186 -31.41 -8.65 17.18
CA SER A 186 -31.84 -10.00 17.57
C SER A 186 -31.89 -10.17 19.09
N ALA A 187 -30.85 -9.71 19.79
CA ALA A 187 -30.78 -9.74 21.24
C ALA A 187 -31.90 -8.94 21.91
N ARG A 188 -32.21 -7.74 21.39
CA ARG A 188 -33.32 -6.90 21.90
C ARG A 188 -34.69 -7.52 21.67
N LEU A 189 -34.90 -8.19 20.53
CA LEU A 189 -36.15 -8.90 20.24
C LEU A 189 -36.34 -10.11 21.16
N ASN A 190 -35.27 -10.88 21.41
CA ASN A 190 -35.29 -12.00 22.35
C ASN A 190 -35.53 -11.57 23.80
N GLN A 191 -35.01 -10.39 24.19
CA GLN A 191 -35.25 -9.85 25.52
C GLN A 191 -36.72 -9.40 25.70
N ARG A 192 -37.30 -8.73 24.70
CA ARG A 192 -38.73 -8.34 24.72
C ARG A 192 -39.69 -9.52 24.67
N ALA A 193 -39.29 -10.65 24.09
CA ALA A 193 -40.11 -11.86 24.07
C ALA A 193 -40.12 -12.62 25.41
N ARG A 194 -39.27 -12.23 26.36
CA ARG A 194 -39.14 -12.84 27.71
C ARG A 194 -39.81 -12.02 28.81
N GLU A 195 -40.24 -10.79 28.50
CA GLU A 195 -41.03 -9.91 29.37
C GLU A 195 -42.52 -10.08 29.06
#